data_AF-A0A1I7Z9V1-F1
#
_entry.id   AF-A0A1I7Z9V1-F1
#
_cell.length_a   1.000
_cell.length_b   1.000
_cell.length_c   1.000
_cell.angle_alpha   90.00
_cell.angle_beta   90.00
_cell.angle_gamma   90.00
#
_symmetry.space_group_name_H-M   'P 1'
#
loop_
_entity.id
_entity.type
_entity.pdbx_description
1 polymer ?
#
loop_
_entity_poly.entity_id
_entity_poly.type
_entity_poly.pdbx_seq_one_letter_code
_entity_poly.pdbx_strand_id
1 'polypeptide(L)'
;MASWFKKPDPKEMMRENERNLRKTNRELDADRRQLERKEKELELEIKKLAKAGQRDACATLAKQLVQLRKQKTKSMGMGAKITAVGVQNRHMYSVGKMADAVASSTETMKAMQKQMPVDKLAKQMREFQVAQEKMGITDEMVSDTLDAMLDESGDEEEQDAVVNQVLDEIGIDLNTQLARVPKASSSTIGESSAAKTSDADLERMLANLRG
;
A
#
# COMPACT_ATOMS: atom_id res chain seq x y z
N MET A 1 20.76 -25.88 43.07
CA MET A 1 19.71 -25.97 42.03
C MET A 1 18.52 -25.08 42.41
N ALA A 2 18.50 -23.80 42.04
CA ALA A 2 17.27 -22.98 42.03
C ALA A 2 17.56 -21.56 41.48
N SER A 3 17.30 -21.32 40.19
CA SER A 3 17.04 -19.97 39.67
C SER A 3 16.29 -19.99 38.32
N TRP A 4 15.44 -21.00 38.09
CA TRP A 4 14.67 -21.10 36.84
C TRP A 4 13.30 -20.39 36.89
N PHE A 5 12.93 -19.82 38.04
CA PHE A 5 11.59 -19.23 38.29
C PHE A 5 11.62 -17.72 38.63
N LYS A 6 12.68 -16.99 38.28
CA LYS A 6 12.61 -15.52 38.32
C LYS A 6 11.94 -15.05 37.03
N LYS A 7 10.76 -14.41 37.16
CA LYS A 7 10.14 -13.69 36.04
C LYS A 7 11.20 -12.77 35.43
N PRO A 8 11.44 -12.79 34.11
CA PRO A 8 12.46 -11.96 33.49
C PRO A 8 12.22 -10.50 33.85
N ASP A 9 13.29 -9.77 34.15
CA ASP A 9 13.23 -8.34 34.47
C ASP A 9 12.45 -7.63 33.34
N PRO A 10 11.44 -6.79 33.65
CA PRO A 10 10.75 -5.98 32.64
C PRO A 10 11.71 -5.29 31.66
N LYS A 11 12.91 -4.89 32.11
CA LYS A 11 13.96 -4.33 31.25
C LYS A 11 14.55 -5.35 30.26
N GLU A 12 14.71 -6.60 30.66
CA GLU A 12 15.21 -7.68 29.79
C GLU A 12 14.17 -8.08 28.76
N MET A 13 12.90 -8.26 29.17
CA MET A 13 11.79 -8.53 28.24
C MET A 13 11.66 -7.44 27.17
N MET A 14 11.84 -6.17 27.55
CA MET A 14 11.78 -5.06 26.58
C MET A 14 12.96 -5.06 25.60
N ARG A 15 14.17 -5.36 26.08
CA ARG A 15 15.36 -5.50 25.22
C ARG A 15 15.26 -6.68 24.27
N GLU A 16 14.61 -7.76 24.69
CA GLU A 16 14.31 -8.91 23.85
C GLU A 16 13.24 -8.57 22.81
N ASN A 17 12.14 -7.95 23.23
CA ASN A 17 11.08 -7.51 22.32
C ASN A 17 11.62 -6.50 21.28
N GLU A 18 12.42 -5.52 21.69
CA GLU A 18 13.06 -4.58 20.76
C GLU A 18 14.00 -5.28 19.76
N ARG A 19 14.72 -6.33 20.20
CA ARG A 19 15.54 -7.14 19.30
C ARG A 19 14.68 -7.93 18.31
N ASN A 20 13.58 -8.52 18.78
CA ASN A 20 12.64 -9.26 17.93
C ASN A 20 12.00 -8.34 16.91
N LEU A 21 11.48 -7.18 17.31
CA LEU A 21 10.90 -6.18 16.40
C LEU A 21 11.91 -5.72 15.33
N ARG A 22 13.17 -5.46 15.70
CA ARG A 22 14.24 -5.12 14.74
C ARG A 22 14.54 -6.28 13.78
N LYS A 23 14.50 -7.52 14.26
CA LYS A 23 14.73 -8.70 13.43
C LYS A 23 13.60 -8.87 12.43
N THR A 24 12.35 -8.82 12.88
CA THR A 24 11.16 -8.90 12.03
C THR A 24 11.15 -7.80 10.99
N ASN A 25 11.52 -6.56 11.34
CA ASN A 25 11.59 -5.47 10.36
C ASN A 25 12.62 -5.75 9.25
N ARG A 26 13.79 -6.33 9.61
CA ARG A 26 14.80 -6.73 8.62
C ARG A 26 14.35 -7.90 7.74
N GLU A 27 13.63 -8.85 8.32
CA GLU A 27 13.03 -9.97 7.58
C GLU A 27 11.99 -9.44 6.59
N LEU A 28 11.12 -8.51 6.99
CA LEU A 28 10.18 -7.84 6.07
C LEU A 28 10.88 -7.04 4.97
N ASP A 29 11.97 -6.34 5.28
CA ASP A 29 12.77 -5.63 4.27
C ASP A 29 13.44 -6.60 3.27
N ALA A 30 13.79 -7.81 3.71
CA ALA A 30 14.34 -8.85 2.84
C ALA A 30 13.24 -9.44 1.94
N ASP A 31 12.09 -9.76 2.51
CA ASP A 31 10.91 -10.25 1.77
C ASP A 31 10.46 -9.22 0.74
N ARG A 32 10.41 -7.94 1.11
CA ARG A 32 10.09 -6.84 0.19
C ARG A 32 11.05 -6.81 -1.02
N ARG A 33 12.35 -6.97 -0.78
CA ARG A 33 13.35 -7.03 -1.87
C ARG A 33 13.15 -8.26 -2.76
N GLN A 34 12.67 -9.37 -2.21
CA GLN A 34 12.32 -10.55 -3.00
C GLN A 34 11.06 -10.31 -3.83
N LEU A 35 10.04 -9.65 -3.26
CA LEU A 35 8.83 -9.24 -4.00
C LEU A 35 9.17 -8.28 -5.14
N GLU A 36 10.06 -7.31 -4.93
CA GLU A 36 10.53 -6.39 -5.97
C GLU A 36 11.26 -7.10 -7.14
N ARG A 37 11.95 -8.21 -6.87
CA ARG A 37 12.57 -9.03 -7.93
C ARG A 37 11.52 -9.79 -8.73
N LYS A 38 10.59 -10.45 -8.04
CA LYS A 38 9.47 -11.16 -8.67
C LYS A 38 8.59 -10.22 -9.51
N GLU A 39 8.40 -8.98 -9.05
CA GLU A 39 7.66 -7.94 -9.78
C GLU A 39 8.30 -7.67 -11.14
N LYS A 40 9.62 -7.44 -11.16
CA LYS A 40 10.37 -7.24 -12.41
C LYS A 40 10.37 -8.47 -13.32
N GLU A 41 10.44 -9.66 -12.75
CA GLU A 41 10.36 -10.92 -13.51
C GLU A 41 8.99 -11.06 -14.19
N LEU A 42 7.90 -10.82 -13.47
CA LEU A 42 6.54 -10.82 -14.00
C LEU A 42 6.33 -9.74 -15.07
N GLU A 43 6.83 -8.52 -14.86
CA GLU A 43 6.76 -7.45 -15.86
C GLU A 43 7.43 -7.84 -17.19
N LEU A 44 8.59 -8.50 -17.11
CA LEU A 44 9.29 -9.01 -18.29
C LEU A 44 8.53 -10.15 -18.99
N GLU A 45 7.89 -11.03 -18.22
CA GLU A 45 7.12 -12.15 -18.74
C GLU A 45 5.82 -11.69 -19.40
N ILE A 46 5.06 -10.80 -18.74
CA ILE A 46 3.88 -10.13 -19.30
C ILE A 46 4.27 -9.43 -20.60
N LYS A 47 5.43 -8.77 -20.66
CA LYS A 47 5.91 -8.11 -21.87
C LYS A 47 6.22 -9.06 -23.02
N LYS A 48 6.70 -10.27 -22.74
CA LYS A 48 6.93 -11.31 -23.76
C LYS A 48 5.62 -11.86 -24.28
N LEU A 49 4.68 -12.17 -23.39
CA LEU A 49 3.39 -12.77 -23.74
C LEU A 49 2.48 -11.77 -24.46
N ALA A 50 2.52 -10.50 -24.09
CA ALA A 50 1.77 -9.44 -24.76
C ALA A 50 2.22 -9.27 -26.22
N LYS A 51 3.54 -9.33 -26.47
CA LYS A 51 4.10 -9.33 -27.83
C LYS A 51 3.74 -10.59 -28.62
N ALA A 52 3.55 -11.72 -27.94
CA ALA A 52 3.12 -12.97 -28.55
C ALA A 52 1.60 -13.03 -28.81
N GLY A 53 0.84 -12.01 -28.39
CA GLY A 53 -0.61 -11.95 -28.56
C GLY A 53 -1.39 -12.91 -27.66
N GLN A 54 -0.75 -13.51 -26.65
CA GLN A 54 -1.41 -14.45 -25.73
C GLN A 54 -2.14 -13.69 -24.62
N ARG A 55 -3.34 -13.18 -24.90
CA ARG A 55 -4.12 -12.35 -23.96
C ARG A 55 -4.48 -13.09 -22.66
N ASP A 56 -4.92 -14.35 -22.72
CA ASP A 56 -5.33 -15.11 -21.52
C ASP A 56 -4.17 -15.34 -20.54
N ALA A 57 -2.98 -15.63 -21.07
CA ALA A 57 -1.76 -15.79 -20.29
C ALA A 57 -1.33 -14.44 -19.68
N CYS A 58 -1.45 -13.34 -20.43
CA CYS A 58 -1.21 -12.00 -19.91
C CYS A 58 -2.20 -11.63 -18.80
N ALA A 59 -3.47 -11.99 -18.94
CA ALA A 59 -4.50 -11.72 -17.93
C ALA A 59 -4.19 -12.40 -16.61
N THR A 60 -3.79 -13.66 -16.66
CA THR A 60 -3.41 -14.42 -15.47
C THR A 60 -2.21 -13.79 -14.76
N LEU A 61 -1.16 -13.43 -15.51
CA LEU A 61 0.05 -12.83 -14.93
C LEU A 61 -0.17 -11.38 -14.48
N ALA A 62 -1.01 -10.61 -15.16
CA ALA A 62 -1.37 -9.25 -14.76
C ALA A 62 -2.09 -9.25 -13.40
N LYS A 63 -3.02 -10.19 -13.17
CA LYS A 63 -3.63 -10.39 -11.84
C LYS A 63 -2.58 -10.70 -10.78
N GLN A 64 -1.64 -11.60 -11.08
CA GLN A 64 -0.54 -11.91 -10.16
C GLN A 64 0.34 -10.69 -9.87
N LEU A 65 0.62 -9.85 -10.87
CA LEU A 65 1.39 -8.61 -10.69
C LEU A 65 0.66 -7.62 -9.77
N VAL A 66 -0.65 -7.43 -9.96
CA VAL A 66 -1.47 -6.57 -9.09
C VAL A 66 -1.46 -7.09 -7.65
N GLN A 67 -1.66 -8.40 -7.47
CA GLN A 67 -1.63 -9.02 -6.14
C GLN A 67 -0.25 -8.88 -5.49
N LEU A 68 0.83 -9.02 -6.25
CA LEU A 68 2.20 -8.86 -5.77
C LEU A 68 2.48 -7.40 -5.34
N ARG A 69 2.01 -6.41 -6.12
CA ARG A 69 2.10 -4.99 -5.77
C ARG A 69 1.31 -4.67 -4.49
N LYS A 70 0.12 -5.23 -4.33
CA LYS A 70 -0.66 -5.15 -3.08
C LYS A 70 0.12 -5.74 -1.90
N GLN A 71 0.69 -6.93 -2.05
CA GLN A 71 1.49 -7.58 -1.02
C GLN A 71 2.71 -6.73 -0.62
N LYS A 72 3.38 -6.10 -1.58
CA LYS A 72 4.49 -5.17 -1.35
C LYS A 72 4.04 -3.94 -0.55
N THR A 73 2.93 -3.30 -0.92
CA THR A 73 2.36 -2.16 -0.18
C THR A 73 1.94 -2.56 1.24
N LYS A 74 1.30 -3.72 1.41
CA LYS A 74 0.93 -4.27 2.72
C LYS A 74 2.16 -4.53 3.60
N SER A 75 3.24 -5.06 3.01
CA SER A 75 4.53 -5.24 3.71
C SER A 75 5.14 -3.91 4.17
N MET A 76 5.07 -2.85 3.36
CA MET A 76 5.50 -1.50 3.76
C MET A 76 4.68 -0.96 4.93
N GLY A 77 3.34 -1.12 4.88
CA GLY A 77 2.46 -0.74 5.99
C GLY A 77 2.78 -1.54 7.26
N MET A 78 3.05 -2.84 7.13
CA MET A 78 3.41 -3.69 8.26
C MET A 78 4.75 -3.30 8.90
N GLY A 79 5.77 -2.93 8.10
CA GLY A 79 7.03 -2.40 8.62
C GLY A 79 6.85 -1.08 9.40
N ALA A 80 5.97 -0.21 8.92
CA ALA A 80 5.60 1.01 9.65
C ALA A 80 4.89 0.68 10.98
N LYS A 81 3.95 -0.27 10.98
CA LYS A 81 3.26 -0.74 12.19
C LYS A 81 4.24 -1.33 13.21
N ILE A 82 5.18 -2.18 12.79
CA ILE A 82 6.23 -2.72 13.68
C ILE A 82 7.08 -1.61 14.29
N THR A 83 7.43 -0.59 13.49
CA THR A 83 8.19 0.56 13.98
C THR A 83 7.39 1.35 15.00
N ALA A 84 6.09 1.58 14.75
CA ALA A 84 5.17 2.26 15.68
C ALA A 84 5.02 1.49 17.00
N VAL A 85 4.83 0.17 16.94
CA VAL A 85 4.81 -0.71 18.12
C VAL A 85 6.12 -0.59 18.91
N GLY A 86 7.27 -0.54 18.22
CA GLY A 86 8.57 -0.33 18.88
C GLY A 86 8.65 1.00 19.63
N VAL A 87 8.10 2.09 19.08
CA VAL A 87 8.03 3.41 19.75
C VAL A 87 7.07 3.36 20.94
N GLN A 88 5.89 2.79 20.77
CA GLN A 88 4.90 2.63 21.84
C GLN A 88 5.44 1.78 22.99
N ASN A 89 6.20 0.73 22.69
CA ASN A 89 6.83 -0.10 23.71
C ASN A 89 7.88 0.69 24.51
N ARG A 90 8.74 1.49 23.85
CA ARG A 90 9.67 2.40 24.56
C ARG A 90 8.94 3.43 25.41
N HIS A 91 7.81 3.96 24.92
CA HIS A 91 6.98 4.88 25.70
C HIS A 91 6.42 4.18 26.95
N MET A 92 5.84 2.98 26.81
CA MET A 92 5.34 2.18 27.92
C MET A 92 6.42 1.90 28.97
N TYR A 93 7.66 1.65 28.54
CA TYR A 93 8.80 1.50 29.46
C TYR A 93 9.09 2.78 30.25
N SER A 94 9.10 3.93 29.58
CA SER A 94 9.32 5.23 30.23
C SER A 94 8.19 5.54 31.21
N VAL A 95 6.95 5.23 30.85
CA VAL A 95 5.78 5.37 31.73
C VAL A 95 5.89 4.43 32.92
N GLY A 96 6.28 3.16 32.71
CA GLY A 96 6.51 2.20 33.79
C GLY A 96 7.59 2.65 34.77
N LYS A 97 8.72 3.15 34.26
CA LYS A 97 9.78 3.76 35.10
C LYS A 97 9.32 4.99 35.85
N MET A 98 8.55 5.85 35.20
CA MET A 98 7.97 7.03 35.83
C MET A 98 6.96 6.60 36.91
N ALA A 99 6.19 5.54 36.68
CA ALA A 99 5.29 4.96 37.66
C ALA A 99 6.04 4.34 38.84
N ASP A 100 7.17 3.67 38.63
CA ASP A 100 8.03 3.16 39.72
C ASP A 100 8.67 4.30 40.53
N ALA A 101 9.13 5.35 39.85
CA ALA A 101 9.66 6.56 40.48
C ALA A 101 8.58 7.34 41.22
N VAL A 102 7.38 7.45 40.65
CA VAL A 102 6.21 8.03 41.31
C VAL A 102 5.73 7.12 42.43
N ALA A 103 5.82 5.79 42.34
CA ALA A 103 5.43 4.86 43.39
C ALA A 103 6.32 5.04 44.64
N SER A 104 7.64 5.03 44.45
CA SER A 104 8.62 5.34 45.50
C SER A 104 8.48 6.79 46.01
N SER A 105 8.21 7.74 45.11
CA SER A 105 7.90 9.11 45.49
C SER A 105 6.54 9.24 46.17
N THR A 106 5.56 8.37 45.94
CA THR A 106 4.23 8.35 46.58
C THR A 106 4.24 7.66 47.93
N GLU A 107 5.25 6.86 48.24
CA GLU A 107 5.50 6.42 49.60
C GLU A 107 5.97 7.60 50.46
N THR A 108 6.82 8.47 49.90
CA THR A 108 7.17 9.79 50.48
C THR A 108 6.05 10.83 50.33
N MET A 109 5.25 10.77 49.26
CA MET A 109 4.10 11.63 49.04
C MET A 109 2.92 11.22 49.92
N LYS A 110 2.81 9.96 50.38
CA LYS A 110 1.89 9.50 51.44
C LYS A 110 2.24 10.14 52.78
N ALA A 111 3.52 10.29 53.08
CA ALA A 111 3.98 11.11 54.20
C ALA A 111 3.68 12.62 53.99
N MET A 112 3.48 13.05 52.74
CA MET A 112 3.10 14.42 52.35
C MET A 112 1.61 14.58 51.96
N GLN A 113 0.82 13.50 51.98
CA GLN A 113 -0.55 13.35 51.42
C GLN A 113 -1.59 14.06 52.29
N LYS A 114 -1.14 14.81 53.29
CA LYS A 114 -1.99 15.73 54.02
C LYS A 114 -2.23 17.04 53.25
N GLN A 115 -1.52 17.31 52.14
CA GLN A 115 -1.55 18.63 51.50
C GLN A 115 -1.66 18.72 49.96
N MET A 116 -1.83 17.64 49.18
CA MET A 116 -2.08 17.81 47.72
C MET A 116 -2.92 16.70 47.06
N PRO A 117 -3.81 17.02 46.07
CA PRO A 117 -4.76 16.06 45.49
C PRO A 117 -4.18 15.29 44.29
N VAL A 118 -4.13 13.97 44.42
CA VAL A 118 -3.61 12.98 43.44
C VAL A 118 -4.56 12.75 42.26
N ASP A 119 -5.77 13.31 42.32
CA ASP A 119 -6.88 13.00 41.42
C ASP A 119 -6.65 13.46 39.97
N LYS A 120 -5.86 14.52 39.76
CA LYS A 120 -5.61 15.08 38.42
C LYS A 120 -4.73 14.17 37.56
N LEU A 121 -3.77 13.47 38.17
CA LEU A 121 -2.86 12.57 37.46
C LEU A 121 -3.58 11.28 37.01
N ALA A 122 -4.43 10.72 37.87
CA ALA A 122 -5.23 9.55 37.54
C ALA A 122 -6.20 9.81 36.39
N LYS A 123 -6.74 11.04 36.30
CA LYS A 123 -7.64 11.44 35.21
C LYS A 123 -6.91 11.56 33.86
N GLN A 124 -5.73 12.16 33.84
CA GLN A 124 -4.92 12.26 32.61
C GLN A 124 -4.48 10.90 32.07
N MET A 125 -4.13 9.94 32.93
CA MET A 125 -3.80 8.56 32.51
C MET A 125 -4.99 7.86 31.84
N ARG A 126 -6.19 8.06 32.37
CA ARG A 126 -7.42 7.46 31.83
C ARG A 126 -7.82 8.09 30.49
N GLU A 127 -7.72 9.42 30.36
CA GLU A 127 -7.96 10.12 29.10
C GLU A 127 -6.93 9.73 28.02
N PHE A 128 -5.67 9.48 28.41
CA PHE A 128 -4.64 8.98 27.49
C PHE A 128 -4.94 7.55 26.99
N GLN A 129 -5.40 6.65 27.86
CA GLN A 129 -5.82 5.30 27.44
C GLN A 129 -6.96 5.33 26.43
N VAL A 130 -7.99 6.14 26.68
CA VAL A 130 -9.13 6.28 25.76
C VAL A 130 -8.72 6.87 24.41
N ALA A 131 -7.78 7.83 24.40
CA ALA A 131 -7.26 8.40 23.16
C ALA A 131 -6.42 7.38 22.35
N GLN A 132 -5.63 6.55 23.03
CA GLN A 132 -4.81 5.52 22.38
C GLN A 132 -5.68 4.39 21.80
N GLU A 133 -6.73 3.99 22.51
CA GLU A 133 -7.68 2.97 22.06
C GLU A 133 -8.51 3.45 20.86
N LYS A 134 -8.95 4.71 20.87
CA LYS A 134 -9.60 5.32 19.69
C LYS A 134 -8.71 5.36 18.46
N MET A 135 -7.41 5.60 18.63
CA MET A 135 -6.46 5.58 17.52
C MET A 135 -6.22 4.16 16.99
N GLY A 136 -6.24 3.14 17.85
CA GLY A 136 -6.14 1.73 17.44
C GLY A 136 -7.34 1.26 16.63
N ILE A 137 -8.56 1.62 17.06
CA ILE A 137 -9.81 1.22 16.39
C ILE A 137 -9.95 1.83 14.98
N THR A 138 -9.45 3.05 14.77
CA THR A 138 -9.53 3.70 13.44
C THR A 138 -8.64 3.05 12.39
N ASP A 139 -7.48 2.50 12.77
CA ASP A 139 -6.56 1.88 11.81
C ASP A 139 -7.01 0.47 11.41
N GLU A 140 -7.67 -0.26 12.32
CA GLU A 140 -8.27 -1.57 12.04
C GLU A 140 -9.54 -1.45 11.17
N MET A 141 -10.48 -0.55 11.51
CA MET A 141 -11.68 -0.36 10.69
C MET A 141 -11.40 0.13 9.28
N VAL A 142 -10.37 0.97 9.07
CA VAL A 142 -9.98 1.46 7.74
C VAL A 142 -9.29 0.36 6.92
N SER A 143 -8.46 -0.47 7.57
CA SER A 143 -7.84 -1.61 6.89
C SER A 143 -8.88 -2.64 6.46
N ASP A 144 -9.88 -2.92 7.30
CA ASP A 144 -10.92 -3.91 7.02
C ASP A 144 -11.95 -3.41 6.01
N THR A 145 -12.29 -2.10 6.01
CA THR A 145 -13.15 -1.52 4.96
C THR A 145 -12.47 -1.45 3.60
N LEU A 146 -11.14 -1.26 3.55
CA LEU A 146 -10.36 -1.35 2.32
C LEU A 146 -10.20 -2.79 1.81
N ASP A 147 -10.00 -3.78 2.69
CA ASP A 147 -9.98 -5.20 2.28
C ASP A 147 -11.38 -5.66 1.81
N ALA A 148 -12.46 -5.26 2.49
CA ALA A 148 -13.83 -5.62 2.13
C ALA A 148 -14.33 -4.99 0.82
N MET A 149 -13.93 -3.76 0.49
CA MET A 149 -14.25 -3.14 -0.82
C MET A 149 -13.53 -3.79 -2.00
N LEU A 150 -12.51 -4.63 -1.76
CA LEU A 150 -11.66 -5.18 -2.82
C LEU A 150 -11.83 -6.69 -3.04
N ASP A 151 -12.46 -7.41 -2.10
CA ASP A 151 -12.85 -8.82 -2.26
C ASP A 151 -14.05 -8.98 -3.22
N GLU A 152 -14.74 -7.89 -3.59
CA GLU A 152 -15.88 -7.87 -4.51
C GLU A 152 -15.48 -7.78 -6.01
N SER A 153 -14.18 -7.67 -6.33
CA SER A 153 -13.65 -7.56 -7.71
C SER A 153 -13.52 -8.91 -8.44
N GLY A 154 -14.60 -9.69 -8.42
CA GLY A 154 -14.75 -10.96 -9.12
C GLY A 154 -15.27 -10.86 -10.56
N ASP A 155 -15.54 -9.66 -11.06
CA ASP A 155 -16.17 -9.47 -12.37
C ASP A 155 -15.20 -9.67 -13.53
N GLU A 156 -15.58 -10.49 -14.51
CA GLU A 156 -14.77 -10.80 -15.69
C GLU A 156 -14.50 -9.56 -16.58
N GLU A 157 -15.40 -8.57 -16.56
CA GLU A 157 -15.24 -7.30 -17.30
C GLU A 157 -14.12 -6.40 -16.73
N GLU A 158 -13.86 -6.44 -15.42
CA GLU A 158 -12.78 -5.68 -14.81
C GLU A 158 -11.40 -6.24 -15.18
N GLN A 159 -11.32 -7.51 -15.57
CA GLN A 159 -10.06 -8.19 -15.84
C GLN A 159 -9.38 -7.65 -17.09
N ASP A 160 -10.15 -7.43 -18.17
CA ASP A 160 -9.62 -6.85 -19.40
C ASP A 160 -9.19 -5.39 -19.21
N ALA A 161 -9.92 -4.64 -18.38
CA ALA A 161 -9.54 -3.29 -17.98
C ALA A 161 -8.22 -3.28 -17.19
N VAL A 162 -8.06 -4.18 -16.22
CA VAL A 162 -6.82 -4.34 -15.44
C VAL A 162 -5.66 -4.75 -16.34
N VAL A 163 -5.87 -5.64 -17.32
CA VAL A 163 -4.82 -6.03 -18.27
C VAL A 163 -4.38 -4.84 -19.11
N ASN A 164 -5.32 -4.09 -19.70
CA ASN A 164 -4.98 -2.92 -20.51
C ASN A 164 -4.25 -1.87 -19.66
N GLN A 165 -4.70 -1.61 -18.43
CA GLN A 165 -4.02 -0.71 -17.50
C GLN A 165 -2.59 -1.16 -17.19
N VAL A 166 -2.38 -2.45 -16.88
CA VAL A 166 -1.05 -3.00 -16.59
C VAL A 166 -0.14 -2.92 -17.82
N LEU A 167 -0.67 -3.18 -19.02
CA LEU A 167 0.10 -3.09 -20.27
C LEU A 167 0.49 -1.65 -20.61
N ASP A 168 -0.40 -0.69 -20.37
CA ASP A 168 -0.15 0.74 -20.50
C ASP A 168 0.92 1.20 -19.51
N GLU A 169 0.83 0.78 -18.24
CA GLU A 169 1.83 1.08 -17.21
C GLU A 169 3.22 0.49 -17.52
N ILE A 170 3.29 -0.71 -18.11
CA ILE A 170 4.55 -1.35 -18.52
C ILE A 170 5.11 -0.70 -19.82
N GLY A 171 4.36 0.21 -20.44
CA GLY A 171 4.76 0.90 -21.67
C GLY A 171 4.78 -0.01 -22.89
N ILE A 172 3.93 -1.04 -22.90
CA ILE A 172 3.64 -1.80 -24.11
C ILE A 172 2.43 -1.13 -24.74
N ASP A 173 2.71 -0.01 -25.37
CA ASP A 173 1.75 0.64 -26.24
C ASP A 173 1.47 -0.32 -27.41
N LEU A 174 0.47 -1.19 -27.26
CA LEU A 174 0.03 -2.16 -28.28
C LEU A 174 -0.28 -1.45 -29.62
N ASN A 175 -0.52 -0.13 -29.60
CA ASN A 175 -0.68 0.70 -30.79
C ASN A 175 0.61 0.97 -31.57
N THR A 176 1.79 0.84 -30.96
CA THR A 176 3.05 1.11 -31.68
C THR A 176 3.47 -0.01 -32.63
N GLN A 177 2.88 -1.21 -32.53
CA GLN A 177 3.14 -2.30 -33.49
C GLN A 177 2.11 -2.38 -34.63
N LEU A 178 0.92 -1.79 -34.50
CA LEU A 178 0.02 -1.58 -35.64
C LEU A 178 0.55 -0.50 -36.61
N ALA A 179 1.42 0.40 -36.13
CA ALA A 179 2.14 1.36 -36.98
C ALA A 179 3.35 0.75 -37.71
N ARG A 180 3.70 -0.53 -37.46
CA ARG A 180 4.92 -1.17 -37.99
C ARG A 180 4.69 -2.47 -38.75
N VAL A 181 3.46 -2.70 -39.22
CA VAL A 181 3.24 -3.64 -40.33
C VAL A 181 3.67 -2.92 -41.61
N PRO A 182 4.73 -3.37 -42.32
CA PRO A 182 4.97 -2.86 -43.65
C PRO A 182 3.77 -3.31 -44.48
N LYS A 183 2.91 -2.35 -44.87
CA LYS A 183 1.89 -2.61 -45.88
C LYS A 183 2.62 -3.21 -47.07
N ALA A 184 2.36 -4.50 -47.30
CA ALA A 184 2.85 -5.21 -48.46
C ALA A 184 2.59 -4.34 -49.69
N SER A 185 3.61 -4.26 -50.54
CA SER A 185 3.61 -3.61 -51.84
C SER A 185 2.29 -3.82 -52.60
N SER A 186 1.39 -2.85 -52.52
CA SER A 186 0.40 -2.64 -53.58
C SER A 186 1.09 -1.82 -54.64
N SER A 187 1.48 -2.51 -55.69
CA SER A 187 1.66 -1.97 -57.04
C SER A 187 0.63 -0.87 -57.33
N THR A 188 1.13 0.24 -57.86
CA THR A 188 0.52 1.15 -58.84
C THR A 188 -0.97 1.00 -59.11
N ILE A 189 -1.73 2.08 -58.85
CA ILE A 189 -2.74 2.74 -59.73
C ILE A 189 -3.72 3.51 -58.82
N GLY A 190 -3.93 4.79 -59.11
CA GLY A 190 -5.15 5.50 -58.68
C GLY A 190 -4.92 6.76 -57.84
N GLU A 191 -4.57 7.83 -58.53
CA GLU A 191 -4.69 9.22 -58.11
C GLU A 191 -6.16 9.59 -57.82
N SER A 192 -6.44 10.24 -56.68
CA SER A 192 -7.35 11.41 -56.61
C SER A 192 -7.59 11.91 -55.17
N SER A 193 -7.06 13.12 -54.92
CA SER A 193 -7.69 14.25 -54.22
C SER A 193 -8.51 14.02 -52.94
N ALA A 194 -7.93 14.40 -51.80
CA ALA A 194 -8.66 15.03 -50.71
C ALA A 194 -8.19 16.48 -50.56
N ALA A 195 -8.74 17.33 -51.44
CA ALA A 195 -8.63 18.78 -51.36
C ALA A 195 -9.35 19.29 -50.10
N LYS A 196 -8.71 20.23 -49.42
CA LYS A 196 -9.26 21.02 -48.31
C LYS A 196 -10.51 21.75 -48.79
N THR A 197 -11.69 21.37 -48.33
CA THR A 197 -12.91 22.16 -48.53
C THR A 197 -12.80 23.43 -47.72
N SER A 198 -12.69 24.58 -48.39
CA SER A 198 -12.68 25.90 -47.76
C SER A 198 -14.10 26.35 -47.42
N ASP A 199 -14.26 27.12 -46.34
CA ASP A 199 -15.53 27.63 -45.80
C ASP A 199 -16.50 28.22 -46.85
N ALA A 200 -15.98 28.75 -47.95
CA ALA A 200 -16.78 29.29 -49.06
C ALA A 200 -17.71 28.25 -49.72
N ASP A 201 -17.35 26.96 -49.72
CA ASP A 201 -18.18 25.90 -50.30
C ASP A 201 -19.29 25.45 -49.33
N LEU A 202 -19.06 25.55 -48.02
CA LEU A 202 -20.06 25.27 -46.99
C LEU A 202 -21.13 26.36 -46.93
N GLU A 203 -20.75 27.63 -47.09
CA GLU A 203 -21.71 28.75 -47.14
C GLU A 203 -22.64 28.66 -48.35
N ARG A 204 -22.14 28.19 -49.51
CA ARG A 204 -22.98 27.97 -50.70
C ARG A 204 -23.98 26.83 -50.53
N MET A 205 -23.61 25.76 -49.82
CA MET A 205 -24.55 24.68 -49.50
C MET A 205 -25.63 25.12 -48.51
N LEU A 206 -25.31 25.99 -47.54
CA LEU A 206 -26.28 26.53 -46.60
C LEU A 206 -27.27 27.51 -47.25
N ALA A 207 -26.83 28.26 -48.27
CA ALA A 207 -27.71 29.17 -49.02
C ALA A 207 -28.78 28.41 -49.83
N ASN A 208 -28.43 27.25 -50.41
CA ASN A 208 -29.38 26.42 -51.16
C ASN A 208 -30.42 25.69 -50.30
N LEU A 209 -30.28 25.70 -48.97
CA LEU A 209 -31.24 25.11 -48.03
C LEU A 209 -32.14 26.16 -47.35
N ARG A 210 -31.90 27.46 -47.55
CA ARG A 210 -32.75 28.56 -47.06
C ARG A 210 -33.50 29.29 -48.17
N GLY A 211 -33.54 28.74 -49.39
CA GLY A 211 -34.37 29.19 -50.51
C GLY A 211 -35.56 28.27 -50.71
#